data_AF-A0A9P7JDN1-F1
#
_entry.id   AF-A0A9P7JDN1-F1
#
_cell.length_a   1.000
_cell.length_b   1.000
_cell.length_c   1.000
_cell.angle_alpha   90.00
_cell.angle_beta   90.00
_cell.angle_gamma   90.00
#
_symmetry.space_group_name_H-M   'P 1'
#
loop_
_entity.id
_entity.type
_entity.pdbx_description
1 polymer ?
#
loop_
_entity_poly.entity_id
_entity_poly.type
_entity_poly.pdbx_seq_one_letter_code
_entity_poly.pdbx_strand_id
1 'polypeptide(L)'
;PTEITSQILVHSLPKYRYLYPSSKLAPLLLTRICRRWKDVAVGLPSLWCRLYLDVNEVHGRLAADSFCYDSWLRRSQGLPPIGISVLHR
;
A
#
# COMPACT_ATOMS: atom_id res chain seq x y z
N PRO A 1 -6.87 8.57 -19.83
CA PRO A 1 -8.15 7.95 -19.38
C PRO A 1 -7.95 7.27 -18.03
N THR A 2 -8.94 7.29 -17.13
CA THR A 2 -8.81 6.73 -15.76
C THR A 2 -8.61 5.21 -15.76
N GLU A 3 -9.26 4.51 -16.68
CA GLU A 3 -9.14 3.05 -16.86
C GLU A 3 -7.69 2.61 -17.10
N ILE A 4 -7.03 3.23 -18.08
CA ILE A 4 -5.64 2.92 -18.44
C ILE A 4 -4.68 3.25 -17.30
N THR A 5 -4.88 4.38 -16.61
CA THR A 5 -4.07 4.71 -15.42
C THR A 5 -4.23 3.62 -14.37
N SER A 6 -5.46 3.21 -14.04
CA SER A 6 -5.73 2.15 -13.06
C SER A 6 -5.00 0.85 -13.41
N GLN A 7 -5.05 0.42 -14.67
CA GLN A 7 -4.33 -0.77 -15.13
C GLN A 7 -2.81 -0.62 -14.98
N ILE A 8 -2.23 0.52 -15.36
CA ILE A 8 -0.80 0.79 -15.18
C ILE A 8 -0.42 0.70 -13.69
N LEU A 9 -1.21 1.31 -12.80
CA LEU A 9 -0.92 1.32 -11.37
C LEU A 9 -0.93 -0.09 -10.78
N VAL A 10 -1.92 -0.92 -11.15
CA VAL A 10 -2.02 -2.32 -10.70
C VAL A 10 -0.82 -3.14 -11.17
N HIS A 11 -0.39 -2.98 -12.42
CA HIS A 11 0.77 -3.69 -12.97
C HIS A 11 2.11 -3.16 -12.44
N SER A 12 2.14 -1.94 -11.88
CA SER A 12 3.32 -1.34 -11.26
C SER A 12 3.54 -1.80 -9.82
N LEU A 13 2.62 -2.59 -9.25
CA LEU A 13 2.81 -3.17 -7.93
C LEU A 13 3.99 -4.15 -7.94
N PRO A 14 4.89 -4.08 -6.95
CA PRO A 14 5.97 -5.04 -6.86
C PRO A 14 5.38 -6.45 -6.66
N LYS A 15 5.85 -7.40 -7.48
CA LYS A 15 5.41 -8.81 -7.43
C LYS A 15 5.98 -9.59 -6.25
N TYR A 16 7.13 -9.18 -5.73
CA TYR A 16 7.92 -9.93 -4.75
C TYR A 16 8.50 -9.09 -3.61
N ARG A 17 8.18 -7.79 -3.54
CA ARG A 17 8.70 -6.93 -2.47
C ARG A 17 7.67 -6.78 -1.37
N TYR A 18 8.13 -6.97 -0.14
CA TYR A 18 7.41 -6.61 1.08
C TYR A 18 6.90 -5.17 0.94
N LEU A 19 5.58 -5.03 0.87
CA LEU A 19 4.91 -3.73 0.87
C LEU A 19 4.81 -3.23 2.30
N TYR A 20 5.93 -2.71 2.81
CA TYR A 20 5.90 -1.82 3.96
C TYR A 20 5.45 -0.43 3.50
N PRO A 21 4.74 0.34 4.33
CA PRO A 21 4.28 1.68 3.99
C PRO A 21 5.47 2.63 3.83
N SER A 22 6.03 2.67 2.63
CA SER A 22 7.16 3.52 2.24
C SER A 22 6.72 4.52 1.19
N SER A 23 7.09 5.79 1.37
CA SER A 23 6.94 6.80 0.32
C SER A 23 7.71 6.47 -0.97
N LYS A 24 8.69 5.54 -0.88
CA LYS A 24 9.53 5.07 -2.00
C LYS A 24 8.97 3.83 -2.70
N LEU A 25 7.88 3.24 -2.22
CA LEU A 25 7.28 2.04 -2.79
C LEU A 25 5.81 2.28 -3.18
N ALA A 26 5.38 1.63 -4.25
CA ALA A 26 3.96 1.57 -4.58
C ALA A 26 3.18 0.83 -3.47
N PRO A 27 1.90 1.16 -3.21
CA PRO A 27 1.11 2.22 -3.85
C PRO A 27 1.43 3.66 -3.41
N LEU A 28 2.11 3.89 -2.28
CA LEU A 28 2.35 5.24 -1.75
C LEU A 28 3.17 6.13 -2.70
N LEU A 29 4.18 5.59 -3.37
CA LEU A 29 4.94 6.30 -4.40
C LEU A 29 4.01 6.84 -5.51
N LEU A 30 3.04 6.03 -5.93
CA LEU A 30 2.10 6.39 -7.01
C LEU A 30 1.21 7.57 -6.61
N THR A 31 0.91 7.72 -5.31
CA THR A 31 0.15 8.86 -4.77
C THR A 31 0.91 10.19 -4.81
N ARG A 32 2.22 10.18 -5.11
CA ARG A 32 3.10 11.37 -5.07
C ARG A 32 3.53 11.86 -6.45
N ILE A 33 3.25 11.13 -7.53
CA ILE A 33 3.71 11.46 -8.88
C ILE A 33 2.96 12.69 -9.43
N CYS A 34 1.63 12.63 -9.47
CA CYS A 34 0.79 13.76 -9.87
C CYS A 34 -0.61 13.64 -9.23
N ARG A 35 -1.39 14.74 -9.24
CA ARG A 35 -2.75 14.77 -8.65
C ARG A 35 -3.65 13.67 -9.22
N ARG A 36 -3.64 13.50 -10.55
CA ARG A 36 -4.43 12.49 -11.24
C ARG A 36 -4.09 11.07 -10.76
N TRP A 37 -2.81 10.75 -10.62
CA TRP A 37 -2.40 9.41 -10.17
C TRP A 37 -2.74 9.19 -8.71
N LYS A 38 -2.64 10.23 -7.88
CA LYS A 38 -3.11 10.20 -6.49
C LYS A 38 -4.59 9.86 -6.40
N ASP A 39 -5.43 10.57 -7.14
CA ASP A 39 -6.89 10.37 -7.07
C ASP A 39 -7.27 8.94 -7.49
N VAL A 40 -6.67 8.44 -8.57
CA VAL A 40 -6.88 7.05 -9.01
C VAL A 40 -6.33 6.05 -8.00
N ALA A 41 -5.09 6.25 -7.51
CA ALA A 41 -4.46 5.30 -6.60
C ALA A 41 -5.21 5.19 -5.26
N VAL A 42 -5.64 6.32 -4.69
CA VAL A 42 -6.39 6.35 -3.43
C VAL A 42 -7.77 5.70 -3.58
N GLY A 43 -8.41 5.88 -4.74
CA GLY A 43 -9.73 5.33 -5.05
C GLY A 43 -9.73 3.89 -5.57
N LEU A 44 -8.57 3.21 -5.64
CA LEU A 44 -8.44 1.87 -6.21
C LEU A 44 -8.07 0.84 -5.13
N PRO A 45 -9.07 0.16 -4.50
CA PRO A 45 -8.85 -0.70 -3.35
C PRO A 45 -7.86 -1.85 -3.59
N SER A 46 -7.81 -2.37 -4.82
CA SER A 46 -6.90 -3.45 -5.21
C SER A 46 -5.42 -3.12 -5.01
N LEU A 47 -5.05 -1.83 -5.02
CA LEU A 47 -3.69 -1.38 -4.72
C LEU A 47 -3.33 -1.48 -3.24
N TRP A 48 -4.33 -1.45 -2.36
CA TRP A 48 -4.18 -1.42 -0.90
C TRP A 48 -4.41 -2.81 -0.27
N CYS A 49 -4.79 -3.82 -1.06
CA CYS A 49 -5.03 -5.19 -0.61
C CYS A 49 -3.76 -6.01 -0.35
N ARG A 50 -2.56 -5.42 -0.36
CA ARG A 50 -1.31 -6.12 -0.05
C ARG A 50 -0.56 -5.35 1.02
N LEU A 51 -0.41 -5.94 2.20
CA LEU A 51 0.23 -5.30 3.35
C LEU A 51 1.15 -6.31 4.03
N TYR A 52 2.43 -5.94 4.17
CA TYR A 52 3.41 -6.74 4.89
C TYR A 52 3.78 -6.06 6.19
N LEU A 53 3.72 -6.80 7.29
CA LEU A 53 4.02 -6.31 8.64
C LEU A 53 5.22 -7.11 9.18
N ASP A 54 6.34 -6.43 9.41
CA ASP A 54 7.47 -7.02 10.13
C ASP A 54 7.26 -6.80 11.63
N VAL A 55 6.87 -7.86 12.35
CA VAL A 55 6.51 -7.79 13.77
C VAL A 55 7.74 -7.62 14.68
N ASN A 56 8.96 -7.79 14.16
CA ASN A 56 10.19 -7.51 14.90
C ASN A 56 10.55 -6.02 14.89
N GLU A 57 10.22 -5.29 13.83
CA GLU A 57 10.38 -3.82 13.77
C GLU A 57 9.25 -3.05 14.47
N VAL A 58 8.16 -3.76 14.79
CA VAL A 58 6.90 -3.23 15.34
C VAL A 58 7.05 -2.62 16.73
N HIS A 59 7.95 -3.13 17.58
CA HIS A 59 8.08 -2.65 18.96
C HIS A 59 8.62 -1.21 19.09
N GLY A 60 9.29 -0.67 18.06
CA GLY A 60 9.83 0.70 18.08
C GLY A 60 9.13 1.68 17.12
N ARG A 61 8.60 1.21 15.99
CA ARG A 61 8.06 2.08 14.91
C ARG A 61 6.55 2.14 14.78
N LEU A 62 5.78 1.21 15.35
CA LEU A 62 4.31 1.22 15.18
C LEU A 62 3.65 2.48 15.73
N ALA A 63 4.16 3.10 16.78
CA ALA A 63 3.53 4.32 17.30
C ALA A 63 3.58 5.48 16.30
N ALA A 64 4.67 5.60 15.52
CA ALA A 64 4.81 6.62 14.49
C ALA A 64 4.11 6.23 13.17
N ASP A 65 4.13 4.95 12.81
CA ASP A 65 3.59 4.45 11.54
C ASP A 65 2.13 3.96 11.62
N SER A 66 1.54 3.85 12.82
CA SER A 66 0.15 3.40 13.03
C SER A 66 -0.85 4.17 12.16
N PHE A 67 -0.65 5.50 12.04
CA PHE A 67 -1.49 6.35 11.19
C PHE A 67 -1.41 6.00 9.69
N CYS A 68 -0.24 5.55 9.22
CA CYS A 68 -0.03 5.11 7.84
C CYS A 68 -0.76 3.78 7.59
N TYR A 69 -0.75 2.87 8.57
CA TYR A 69 -1.47 1.60 8.48
C TYR A 69 -2.99 1.78 8.51
N ASP A 70 -3.51 2.64 9.39
CA ASP A 70 -4.95 2.95 9.45
C ASP A 70 -5.47 3.50 8.12
N SER A 71 -4.77 4.49 7.57
CA SER A 71 -5.10 5.06 6.26
C SER A 71 -5.00 4.04 5.13
N TRP A 72 -4.07 3.10 5.22
CA TRP A 72 -3.92 2.02 4.24
C TRP A 72 -5.08 1.04 4.30
N LEU A 73 -5.43 0.58 5.50
CA LEU A 73 -6.55 -0.35 5.73
C LEU A 73 -7.89 0.26 5.33
N ARG A 74 -8.11 1.55 5.60
CA ARG A 74 -9.31 2.26 5.14
C ARG A 74 -9.43 2.25 3.61
N ARG A 75 -8.31 2.34 2.89
CA ARG A 75 -8.30 2.35 1.42
C ARG A 75 -8.47 0.96 0.81
N SER A 76 -8.17 -0.12 1.52
CA SER A 76 -8.50 -1.47 1.05
C SER A 76 -10.00 -1.76 1.11
N GLN A 77 -10.81 -0.87 1.71
CA GLN A 77 -12.27 -0.97 1.79
C GLN A 77 -12.76 -2.31 2.36
N GLY A 78 -12.02 -2.88 3.31
CA GLY A 78 -12.38 -4.15 3.94
C GLY A 78 -12.13 -5.38 3.06
N LEU A 79 -11.53 -5.24 1.89
CA LEU A 79 -11.04 -6.39 1.13
C LEU A 79 -9.97 -7.11 1.96
N PRO A 80 -10.06 -8.44 2.12
CA PRO A 80 -9.05 -9.19 2.84
C PRO A 80 -7.71 -8.98 2.14
N PRO A 81 -6.64 -8.67 2.88
CA PRO A 81 -5.33 -8.55 2.26
C PRO A 81 -4.99 -9.87 1.57
N ILE A 82 -4.63 -9.82 0.29
CA ILE A 82 -4.23 -10.98 -0.53
C ILE A 82 -2.95 -11.63 0.02
N GLY A 83 -2.23 -10.93 0.91
CA GLY A 83 -1.22 -11.52 1.77
C GLY A 83 -1.01 -10.65 2.99
N ILE A 84 -1.21 -11.23 4.18
CA ILE A 84 -0.58 -10.76 5.41
C ILE A 84 0.55 -11.75 5.65
N SER A 85 1.80 -11.29 5.61
CA SER A 85 2.93 -12.11 6.05
C SER A 85 3.59 -11.42 7.22
N VAL A 86 3.60 -12.13 8.35
CA VAL A 86 4.35 -11.75 9.55
C VAL A 86 5.77 -12.29 9.36
N LEU A 87 6.73 -11.40 9.16
CA LEU A 87 8.13 -11.81 9.12
C LEU A 87 8.63 -11.99 10.55
N HIS A 88 8.98 -13.22 10.90
CA HIS A 88 9.80 -13.53 12.05
C HIS A 88 11.24 -13.72 11.55
N ARG A 89 12.17 -12.85 11.93
CA ARG A 89 13.60 -13.15 11.76
C ARG A 89 14.09 -14.10 12.84
#